data_AF-A0AAV5EKI2-F1
#
_entry.id   AF-A0AAV5EKI2-F1
#
_cell.length_a   1.000
_cell.length_b   1.000
_cell.length_c   1.000
_cell.angle_alpha   90.00
_cell.angle_beta   90.00
_cell.angle_gamma   90.00
#
_symmetry.space_group_name_H-M   'P 1'
#
loop_
_entity.id
_entity.type
_entity.pdbx_description
1 polymer ?
#
loop_
_entity_poly.entity_id
_entity_poly.type
_entity_poly.pdbx_seq_one_letter_code
_entity_poly.pdbx_strand_id
1 'polypeptide(L)'
;MSKDGGPDWNGLLKWSLAHGDGTNPPRALSEEDRKWFMEAMQENTIDVVKRMKEITQVMKTPEDVLQSQGVTPENIEEMLDELQEHVESIDMANDPLLGYLKNSHAGIRAKAAEVVSTIVQNNPKSQKLVMESNGLEPLLTNFTSDPNTSVRTKALGAISYNLANHGVYTICLTALIRHNQPGISAFRLGNGYAGLKDALGSDDARLQRKALNLTQYLLHNNKTDRSVATELGLPRLMMHLASSDDSLVREAALGGLLELAQDKTPGAGNSLPDQDKLKEILKSRIEGISTMDPEDLNAAREERQLVDLLWKECYNEPSSLREKGLVVLPGEDAPQPPPPDVAGKMFEPPLRAWAASRPAPKEDSDSDSKKKDPPLLLGPGPSSNANSGS
;
A
#
# COMPACT_ATOMS: atom_id res chain seq x y z
N MET A 1 27.51 -37.43 -3.55
CA MET A 1 26.87 -37.56 -4.88
C MET A 1 25.45 -38.06 -4.69
N SER A 2 24.52 -37.12 -4.50
CA SER A 2 23.07 -37.35 -4.53
C SER A 2 22.64 -37.44 -5.99
N LYS A 3 21.74 -38.37 -6.31
CA LYS A 3 21.37 -38.75 -7.68
C LYS A 3 20.29 -37.88 -8.33
N ASP A 4 19.88 -36.80 -7.68
CA ASP A 4 18.97 -35.79 -8.22
C ASP A 4 19.69 -34.46 -8.10
N GLY A 5 19.79 -33.71 -9.19
CA GLY A 5 20.52 -32.43 -9.29
C GLY A 5 19.93 -31.27 -8.48
N GLY A 6 19.33 -31.56 -7.32
CA GLY A 6 18.89 -30.58 -6.33
C GLY A 6 19.84 -30.47 -5.15
N PRO A 7 19.67 -29.44 -4.30
CA PRO A 7 20.64 -29.13 -3.25
C PRO A 7 20.76 -30.26 -2.22
N ASP A 8 21.97 -30.50 -1.71
CA ASP A 8 22.20 -31.41 -0.58
C ASP A 8 21.77 -30.75 0.74
N TRP A 9 20.47 -30.49 0.87
CA TRP A 9 19.84 -29.94 2.08
C TRP A 9 20.15 -30.78 3.32
N ASN A 10 20.31 -32.09 3.13
CA ASN A 10 20.66 -33.01 4.20
C ASN A 10 22.10 -32.79 4.67
N GLY A 11 23.03 -32.55 3.73
CA GLY A 11 24.40 -32.13 4.04
C GLY A 11 24.46 -30.80 4.78
N LEU A 12 23.71 -29.79 4.32
CA LEU A 12 23.69 -28.45 4.91
C LEU A 12 23.07 -28.43 6.32
N LEU A 13 21.98 -29.18 6.51
CA LEU A 13 21.32 -29.35 7.82
C LEU A 13 22.23 -30.11 8.81
N LYS A 14 22.86 -31.21 8.37
CA LYS A 14 23.82 -31.96 9.20
C LYS A 14 25.02 -31.10 9.59
N TRP A 15 25.51 -30.29 8.68
CA TRP A 15 26.59 -29.35 8.95
C TRP A 15 26.16 -28.29 9.96
N SER A 16 24.99 -27.67 9.80
CA SER A 16 24.47 -26.67 10.76
C SER A 16 24.26 -27.25 12.16
N LEU A 17 23.69 -28.46 12.26
CA LEU A 17 23.51 -29.16 13.53
C LEU A 17 24.84 -29.53 14.20
N ALA A 18 25.87 -29.87 13.42
CA ALA A 18 27.20 -30.17 13.94
C ALA A 18 27.94 -28.92 14.48
N HIS A 19 27.54 -27.73 14.03
CA HIS A 19 28.16 -26.45 14.41
C HIS A 19 27.30 -25.60 15.35
N GLY A 20 26.09 -26.06 15.71
CA GLY A 20 25.12 -25.33 16.51
C GLY A 20 24.55 -26.16 17.65
N ASP A 21 25.38 -26.59 18.60
CA ASP A 21 24.89 -27.22 19.84
C ASP A 21 24.61 -26.22 20.98
N GLY A 22 25.04 -24.96 20.85
CA GLY A 22 24.86 -23.89 21.84
C GLY A 22 25.54 -24.12 23.19
N THR A 23 26.23 -25.25 23.38
CA THR A 23 26.86 -25.70 24.62
C THR A 23 28.39 -25.59 24.60
N ASN A 24 28.98 -25.39 23.41
CA ASN A 24 30.41 -25.17 23.24
C ASN A 24 30.72 -23.71 22.79
N PRO A 25 31.89 -23.15 23.18
CA PRO A 25 32.33 -21.85 22.69
C PRO A 25 32.47 -21.86 21.16
N PRO A 26 32.17 -20.74 20.47
CA PRO A 26 32.17 -20.69 19.00
C PRO A 26 33.55 -21.07 18.47
N ARG A 27 33.63 -22.22 17.79
CA ARG A 27 34.85 -22.64 17.08
C ARG A 27 35.01 -21.78 15.82
N ALA A 28 36.23 -21.31 15.58
CA ALA A 28 36.57 -20.66 14.33
C ALA A 28 36.44 -21.68 13.18
N LEU A 29 35.63 -21.35 12.17
CA LEU A 29 35.46 -22.14 10.97
C LEU A 29 36.80 -22.27 10.22
N SER A 30 37.12 -23.47 9.72
CA SER A 30 38.27 -23.66 8.84
C SER A 30 38.05 -22.89 7.52
N GLU A 31 39.14 -22.53 6.84
CA GLU A 31 39.01 -21.86 5.54
C GLU A 31 38.35 -22.76 4.50
N GLU A 32 38.57 -24.08 4.57
CA GLU A 32 37.93 -25.05 3.68
C GLU A 32 36.41 -25.14 3.92
N ASP A 33 35.96 -25.19 5.18
CA ASP A 33 34.53 -25.22 5.51
C ASP A 33 33.82 -23.93 5.13
N ARG A 34 34.50 -22.79 5.32
CA ARG A 34 33.98 -21.48 4.91
C ARG A 34 33.85 -21.41 3.38
N LYS A 35 34.84 -21.94 2.65
CA LYS A 35 34.84 -21.97 1.20
C LYS A 35 33.74 -22.89 0.66
N TRP A 36 33.62 -24.10 1.21
CA TRP A 36 32.56 -25.04 0.85
C TRP A 36 31.17 -24.48 1.11
N PHE A 37 30.95 -23.84 2.26
CA PHE A 37 29.67 -23.21 2.58
C PHE A 37 29.35 -22.05 1.62
N MET A 38 30.33 -21.19 1.32
CA MET A 38 30.14 -20.12 0.34
C MET A 38 29.89 -20.65 -1.06
N GLU A 39 30.58 -21.71 -1.48
CA GLU A 39 30.37 -22.37 -2.78
C GLU A 39 28.97 -22.99 -2.86
N ALA A 40 28.55 -23.76 -1.85
CA ALA A 40 27.21 -24.35 -1.78
C ALA A 40 26.09 -23.29 -1.70
N MET A 41 26.37 -22.15 -1.06
CA MET A 41 25.43 -21.03 -1.02
C MET A 41 25.38 -20.26 -2.34
N GLN A 42 26.52 -20.02 -2.99
CA GLN A 42 26.59 -19.32 -4.29
C GLN A 42 26.05 -20.16 -5.44
N GLU A 43 26.32 -21.46 -5.46
CA GLU A 43 25.80 -22.40 -6.46
C GLU A 43 24.27 -22.52 -6.40
N ASN A 44 23.68 -22.24 -5.25
CA ASN A 44 22.23 -22.29 -5.01
C ASN A 44 21.56 -20.91 -4.88
N THR A 45 22.32 -19.81 -4.98
CA THR A 45 21.74 -18.48 -5.09
C THR A 45 21.54 -18.20 -6.56
N ILE A 46 20.29 -18.30 -7.04
CA ILE A 46 19.94 -17.77 -8.36
C ILE A 46 20.39 -16.31 -8.35
N ASP A 47 21.26 -15.93 -9.28
CA ASP A 47 21.61 -14.52 -9.48
C ASP A 47 20.36 -13.82 -10.06
N VAL A 48 19.48 -13.41 -9.16
CA VAL A 48 18.21 -12.74 -9.46
C VAL A 48 18.47 -11.54 -10.35
N VAL A 49 19.57 -10.80 -10.11
CA VAL A 49 19.94 -9.63 -10.91
C VAL A 49 20.28 -10.02 -12.34
N LYS A 50 20.98 -11.14 -12.53
CA LYS A 50 21.25 -11.68 -13.87
C LYS A 50 19.96 -12.13 -14.56
N ARG A 51 19.09 -12.88 -13.87
CA ARG A 51 17.79 -13.31 -14.44
C ARG A 51 16.90 -12.13 -14.82
N MET A 52 16.82 -11.10 -13.99
CA MET A 52 16.06 -9.88 -14.30
C MET A 52 16.61 -9.14 -15.52
N LYS A 53 17.94 -9.12 -15.71
CA LYS A 53 18.56 -8.56 -16.92
C LYS A 53 18.21 -9.36 -18.17
N GLU A 54 18.20 -10.69 -18.07
CA GLU A 54 17.80 -11.58 -19.17
C GLU A 54 16.34 -11.34 -19.57
N ILE A 55 15.42 -11.32 -18.59
CA ILE A 55 13.99 -11.00 -18.84
C ILE A 55 13.85 -9.63 -19.49
N THR A 56 14.50 -8.60 -18.93
CA THR A 56 14.46 -7.24 -19.50
C THR A 56 15.00 -7.19 -20.93
N GLN A 57 15.98 -8.03 -21.27
CA GLN A 57 16.53 -8.11 -22.62
C GLN A 57 15.54 -8.78 -23.59
N VAL A 58 14.86 -9.84 -23.15
CA VAL A 58 13.77 -10.46 -23.92
C VAL A 58 12.67 -9.43 -24.17
N MET A 59 12.30 -8.65 -23.14
CA MET A 59 11.26 -7.61 -23.23
C MET A 59 11.61 -6.43 -24.14
N LYS A 60 12.90 -6.22 -24.45
CA LYS A 60 13.36 -5.23 -25.44
C LYS A 60 13.29 -5.75 -26.88
N THR A 61 13.10 -7.06 -27.05
CA THR A 61 13.07 -7.70 -28.35
C THR A 61 11.72 -7.43 -29.02
N PRO A 62 11.69 -7.05 -30.31
CA PRO A 62 10.44 -6.86 -31.04
C PRO A 62 9.54 -8.11 -31.01
N GLU A 63 8.24 -7.89 -30.90
CA GLU A 63 7.22 -8.94 -30.76
C GLU A 63 7.25 -9.95 -31.93
N ASP A 64 7.51 -9.48 -33.16
CA ASP A 64 7.65 -10.32 -34.35
C ASP A 64 8.82 -11.30 -34.23
N VAL A 65 9.92 -10.84 -33.63
CA VAL A 65 11.10 -11.67 -33.37
C VAL A 65 10.80 -12.68 -32.26
N LEU A 66 10.10 -12.27 -31.18
CA LEU A 66 9.68 -13.17 -30.10
C LEU A 66 8.79 -14.30 -30.62
N GLN A 67 7.79 -13.96 -31.45
CA GLN A 67 6.90 -14.94 -32.07
C GLN A 67 7.65 -15.88 -33.00
N SER A 68 8.62 -15.38 -33.78
CA SER A 68 9.46 -16.23 -34.65
C SER A 68 10.34 -17.22 -33.87
N GLN A 69 10.69 -16.88 -32.62
CA GLN A 69 11.44 -17.73 -31.69
C GLN A 69 10.53 -18.69 -30.91
N GLY A 70 9.21 -18.68 -31.16
CA GLY A 70 8.25 -19.53 -30.49
C GLY A 70 7.88 -19.08 -29.08
N VAL A 71 8.17 -17.83 -28.71
CA VAL A 71 7.72 -17.25 -27.44
C VAL A 71 6.22 -17.00 -27.53
N THR A 72 5.46 -17.66 -26.67
CA THR A 72 3.99 -17.52 -26.61
C THR A 72 3.60 -16.34 -25.73
N PRO A 73 2.37 -15.79 -25.88
CA PRO A 73 1.84 -14.79 -24.95
C PRO A 73 1.89 -15.23 -23.48
N GLU A 74 1.65 -16.51 -23.22
CA GLU A 74 1.73 -17.11 -21.89
C GLU A 74 3.15 -17.04 -21.33
N ASN A 75 4.18 -17.27 -22.15
CA ASN A 75 5.57 -17.11 -21.72
C ASN A 75 5.90 -15.65 -21.36
N ILE A 76 5.31 -14.68 -22.06
CA ILE A 76 5.48 -13.25 -21.75
C ILE A 76 4.80 -12.92 -20.41
N GLU A 77 3.62 -13.49 -20.15
CA GLU A 77 2.92 -13.34 -18.87
C GLU A 77 3.74 -13.93 -17.70
N GLU A 78 4.32 -15.12 -17.87
CA GLU A 78 5.20 -15.75 -16.87
C GLU A 78 6.45 -14.90 -16.60
N MET A 79 7.09 -14.34 -17.64
CA MET A 79 8.25 -13.47 -17.48
C MET A 79 7.90 -12.16 -16.76
N LEU A 80 6.70 -11.62 -17.01
CA LEU A 80 6.19 -10.45 -16.29
C LEU A 80 5.90 -10.78 -14.82
N ASP A 81 5.40 -11.98 -14.52
CA ASP A 81 5.22 -12.47 -13.16
C ASP A 81 6.55 -12.63 -12.42
N GLU A 82 7.54 -13.29 -13.04
CA GLU A 82 8.90 -13.39 -12.48
C GLU A 82 9.50 -12.00 -12.21
N LEU A 83 9.27 -11.05 -13.12
CA LEU A 83 9.72 -9.67 -12.94
C LEU A 83 9.03 -9.03 -11.72
N GLN A 84 7.73 -9.24 -11.53
CA GLN A 84 6.97 -8.69 -10.40
C GLN A 84 7.48 -9.19 -9.03
N GLU A 85 8.00 -10.42 -8.93
CA GLU A 85 8.50 -10.96 -7.66
C GLU A 85 9.80 -10.28 -7.19
N HIS A 86 10.52 -9.61 -8.09
CA HIS A 86 11.88 -9.12 -7.84
C HIS A 86 12.02 -7.59 -7.98
N VAL A 87 11.05 -6.86 -7.39
CA VAL A 87 10.85 -5.40 -7.53
C VAL A 87 12.01 -4.50 -7.14
N GLU A 88 12.82 -4.92 -6.17
CA GLU A 88 13.95 -4.12 -5.68
C GLU A 88 15.07 -3.95 -6.74
N SER A 89 15.09 -4.77 -7.80
CA SER A 89 16.08 -4.70 -8.89
C SER A 89 15.57 -4.05 -10.18
N ILE A 90 14.31 -3.56 -10.20
CA ILE A 90 13.57 -3.19 -11.43
C ILE A 90 13.81 -1.74 -11.90
N ASP A 91 14.68 -0.96 -11.24
CA ASP A 91 15.03 0.40 -11.68
C ASP A 91 15.46 0.48 -13.18
N MET A 92 15.76 -0.65 -13.83
CA MET A 92 16.15 -0.78 -15.24
C MET A 92 15.04 -1.18 -16.24
N ALA A 93 13.79 -1.48 -15.83
CA ALA A 93 12.78 -2.07 -16.74
C ALA A 93 11.64 -1.14 -17.21
N ASN A 94 11.69 0.16 -16.89
CA ASN A 94 10.54 1.03 -17.12
C ASN A 94 10.19 1.23 -18.61
N ASP A 95 11.16 1.46 -19.50
CA ASP A 95 10.84 1.78 -20.90
C ASP A 95 10.22 0.61 -21.70
N PRO A 96 10.77 -0.62 -21.66
CA PRO A 96 10.20 -1.73 -22.41
C PRO A 96 8.84 -2.16 -21.86
N LEU A 97 8.66 -2.10 -20.53
CA LEU A 97 7.43 -2.50 -19.85
C LEU A 97 6.22 -1.66 -20.29
N LEU A 98 6.41 -0.35 -20.48
CA LEU A 98 5.33 0.54 -20.91
C LEU A 98 4.83 0.19 -22.32
N GLY A 99 5.67 -0.41 -23.17
CA GLY A 99 5.25 -0.92 -24.49
C GLY A 99 4.21 -2.04 -24.39
N TYR A 100 4.35 -2.93 -23.40
CA TYR A 100 3.42 -4.04 -23.17
C TYR A 100 2.03 -3.61 -22.71
N LEU A 101 1.86 -2.37 -22.23
CA LEU A 101 0.54 -1.80 -21.96
C LEU A 101 -0.31 -1.65 -23.23
N LYS A 102 0.31 -1.62 -24.42
CA LYS A 102 -0.38 -1.53 -25.73
C LYS A 102 -0.42 -2.87 -26.48
N ASN A 103 -0.09 -3.98 -25.83
CA ASN A 103 -0.04 -5.29 -26.45
C ASN A 103 -1.44 -5.76 -26.90
N SER A 104 -1.53 -6.59 -27.94
CA SER A 104 -2.80 -7.15 -28.43
C SER A 104 -3.48 -8.08 -27.41
N HIS A 105 -2.70 -8.78 -26.58
CA HIS A 105 -3.19 -9.72 -25.59
C HIS A 105 -3.60 -9.03 -24.29
N ALA A 106 -4.84 -9.28 -23.86
CA ALA A 106 -5.38 -8.68 -22.64
C ALA A 106 -4.64 -9.13 -21.37
N GLY A 107 -4.21 -10.39 -21.28
CA GLY A 107 -3.46 -10.89 -20.13
C GLY A 107 -2.12 -10.17 -19.96
N ILE A 108 -1.36 -10.03 -21.06
CA ILE A 108 -0.13 -9.21 -21.11
C ILE A 108 -0.39 -7.76 -20.70
N ARG A 109 -1.42 -7.09 -21.23
CA ARG A 109 -1.75 -5.70 -20.82
C ARG A 109 -2.06 -5.60 -19.32
N ALA A 110 -2.84 -6.54 -18.79
CA ALA A 110 -3.21 -6.58 -17.38
C ALA A 110 -1.97 -6.81 -16.50
N LYS A 111 -1.10 -7.74 -16.89
CA LYS A 111 0.11 -8.06 -16.15
C LYS A 111 1.15 -6.94 -16.22
N ALA A 112 1.34 -6.33 -17.38
CA ALA A 112 2.19 -5.16 -17.51
C ALA A 112 1.73 -4.00 -16.61
N ALA A 113 0.42 -3.73 -16.55
CA ALA A 113 -0.13 -2.73 -15.63
C ALA A 113 0.10 -3.09 -14.16
N GLU A 114 0.00 -4.38 -13.82
CA GLU A 114 0.29 -4.89 -12.48
C GLU A 114 1.76 -4.71 -12.08
N VAL A 115 2.69 -5.10 -12.96
CA VAL A 115 4.13 -4.89 -12.75
C VAL A 115 4.45 -3.41 -12.60
N VAL A 116 3.89 -2.54 -13.46
CA VAL A 116 4.05 -1.07 -13.33
C VAL A 116 3.57 -0.62 -11.96
N SER A 117 2.39 -1.07 -11.50
CA SER A 117 1.85 -0.74 -10.18
C SER A 117 2.81 -1.09 -9.05
N THR A 118 3.49 -2.23 -9.13
CA THR A 118 4.44 -2.66 -8.10
C THR A 118 5.74 -1.87 -8.17
N ILE A 119 6.27 -1.57 -9.36
CA ILE A 119 7.51 -0.78 -9.53
C ILE A 119 7.37 0.64 -8.99
N VAL A 120 6.22 1.29 -9.20
CA VAL A 120 6.00 2.66 -8.74
C VAL A 120 5.64 2.73 -7.24
N GLN A 121 5.35 1.58 -6.62
CA GLN A 121 4.91 1.51 -5.22
C GLN A 121 6.04 1.97 -4.29
N ASN A 122 5.76 3.01 -3.50
CA ASN A 122 6.72 3.60 -2.55
C ASN A 122 8.09 3.97 -3.18
N ASN A 123 8.15 4.17 -4.50
CA ASN A 123 9.37 4.47 -5.24
C ASN A 123 9.23 5.77 -6.06
N PRO A 124 9.53 6.95 -5.47
CA PRO A 124 9.40 8.24 -6.15
C PRO A 124 10.23 8.38 -7.44
N LYS A 125 11.37 7.67 -7.53
CA LYS A 125 12.24 7.69 -8.72
C LYS A 125 11.54 6.99 -9.88
N SER A 126 11.00 5.79 -9.65
CA SER A 126 10.23 5.06 -10.65
C SER A 126 8.96 5.80 -11.07
N GLN A 127 8.27 6.43 -10.12
CA GLN A 127 7.10 7.27 -10.41
C GLN A 127 7.46 8.39 -11.39
N LYS A 128 8.56 9.11 -11.14
CA LYS A 128 9.05 10.17 -12.03
C LYS A 128 9.38 9.62 -13.42
N LEU A 129 10.09 8.50 -13.50
CA LEU A 129 10.50 7.88 -14.76
C LEU A 129 9.31 7.41 -15.60
N VAL A 130 8.28 6.82 -14.97
CA VAL A 130 7.03 6.44 -15.66
C VAL A 130 6.30 7.67 -16.18
N MET A 131 6.27 8.78 -15.42
CA MET A 131 5.66 10.04 -15.87
C MET A 131 6.44 10.68 -17.03
N GLU A 132 7.78 10.69 -16.97
CA GLU A 132 8.65 11.23 -18.02
C GLU A 132 8.55 10.42 -19.33
N SER A 133 8.28 9.12 -19.21
CA SER A 133 8.11 8.20 -20.35
C SER A 133 6.68 8.15 -20.89
N ASN A 134 5.82 9.10 -20.46
CA ASN A 134 4.40 9.15 -20.83
C ASN A 134 3.62 7.86 -20.51
N GLY A 135 4.03 7.11 -19.49
CA GLY A 135 3.43 5.82 -19.11
C GLY A 135 2.01 5.95 -18.53
N LEU A 136 1.58 7.16 -18.14
CA LEU A 136 0.23 7.40 -17.68
C LEU A 136 -0.82 7.34 -18.81
N GLU A 137 -0.47 7.72 -20.05
CA GLU A 137 -1.39 7.70 -21.19
C GLU A 137 -1.88 6.29 -21.53
N PRO A 138 -1.01 5.27 -21.70
CA PRO A 138 -1.45 3.90 -21.92
C PRO A 138 -2.29 3.34 -20.76
N LEU A 139 -1.94 3.69 -19.52
CA LEU A 139 -2.70 3.27 -18.34
C LEU A 139 -4.12 3.87 -18.34
N LEU A 140 -4.26 5.16 -18.67
CA LEU A 140 -5.56 5.82 -18.77
C LEU A 140 -6.40 5.23 -19.90
N THR A 141 -5.80 4.97 -21.06
CA THR A 141 -6.48 4.30 -22.19
C THR A 141 -6.97 2.92 -21.79
N ASN A 142 -6.11 2.11 -21.14
CA ASN A 142 -6.48 0.78 -20.67
C ASN A 142 -7.58 0.81 -19.58
N PHE A 143 -7.58 1.82 -18.71
CA PHE A 143 -8.62 1.97 -17.70
C PHE A 143 -9.98 2.37 -18.30
N THR A 144 -9.97 3.34 -19.20
CA THR A 144 -11.18 3.97 -19.74
C THR A 144 -11.82 3.18 -20.88
N SER A 145 -11.01 2.50 -21.70
CA SER A 145 -11.45 2.03 -23.03
C SER A 145 -11.21 0.53 -23.27
N ASP A 146 -10.48 -0.19 -22.40
CA ASP A 146 -10.22 -1.61 -22.63
C ASP A 146 -11.49 -2.46 -22.47
N PRO A 147 -11.77 -3.41 -23.38
CA PRO A 147 -12.92 -4.29 -23.26
C PRO A 147 -12.82 -5.28 -22.09
N ASN A 148 -11.61 -5.55 -21.57
CA ASN A 148 -11.38 -6.51 -20.52
C ASN A 148 -11.34 -5.84 -19.13
N THR A 149 -12.28 -6.23 -18.26
CA THR A 149 -12.39 -5.70 -16.89
C THR A 149 -11.14 -5.92 -16.04
N SER A 150 -10.42 -7.03 -16.23
CA SER A 150 -9.16 -7.30 -15.53
C SER A 150 -8.10 -6.26 -15.90
N VAL A 151 -7.95 -5.96 -17.20
CA VAL A 151 -7.04 -4.90 -17.67
C VAL A 151 -7.42 -3.56 -17.06
N ARG A 152 -8.70 -3.19 -17.11
CA ARG A 152 -9.20 -1.94 -16.50
C ARG A 152 -8.88 -1.86 -15.01
N THR A 153 -9.05 -2.97 -14.29
CA THR A 153 -8.83 -3.08 -12.84
C THR A 153 -7.35 -2.96 -12.48
N LYS A 154 -6.45 -3.60 -13.23
CA LYS A 154 -5.00 -3.53 -13.03
C LYS A 154 -4.45 -2.15 -13.44
N ALA A 155 -4.93 -1.60 -14.55
CA ALA A 155 -4.61 -0.25 -14.99
C ALA A 155 -5.06 0.80 -13.97
N LEU A 156 -6.30 0.70 -13.46
CA LEU A 156 -6.77 1.55 -12.37
C LEU A 156 -5.94 1.34 -11.10
N GLY A 157 -5.48 0.12 -10.82
CA GLY A 157 -4.56 -0.16 -9.70
C GLY A 157 -3.21 0.55 -9.82
N ALA A 158 -2.64 0.59 -11.03
CA ALA A 158 -1.41 1.32 -11.31
C ALA A 158 -1.59 2.84 -11.22
N ILE A 159 -2.74 3.35 -11.68
CA ILE A 159 -3.10 4.78 -11.58
C ILE A 159 -3.40 5.18 -10.12
N SER A 160 -4.21 4.36 -9.46
CA SER A 160 -4.75 4.53 -8.13
C SER A 160 -4.44 3.29 -7.32
N TYR A 161 -3.45 3.41 -6.46
CA TYR A 161 -3.15 2.39 -5.49
C TYR A 161 -4.41 1.88 -4.76
N ASN A 162 -4.45 0.56 -4.55
CA ASN A 162 -5.30 -0.11 -3.59
C ASN A 162 -4.51 -1.29 -3.02
N LEU A 163 -4.29 -1.26 -1.71
CA LEU A 163 -3.84 -2.37 -0.90
C LEU A 163 -5.06 -3.31 -0.79
N ALA A 164 -5.12 -4.34 -1.64
CA ALA A 164 -5.97 -5.47 -1.33
C ALA A 164 -5.29 -6.24 -0.19
N ASN A 165 -6.02 -6.45 0.90
CA ASN A 165 -5.73 -7.40 2.00
C ASN A 165 -5.08 -6.90 3.29
N HIS A 166 -5.26 -5.65 3.73
CA HIS A 166 -5.20 -5.41 5.18
C HIS A 166 -6.23 -4.36 5.58
N GLY A 167 -7.21 -4.79 6.39
CA GLY A 167 -8.12 -3.92 7.11
C GLY A 167 -7.33 -3.11 8.13
N VAL A 168 -6.70 -2.04 7.66
CA VAL A 168 -6.23 -0.93 8.49
C VAL A 168 -6.34 0.33 7.65
N TYR A 169 -7.27 1.18 8.08
CA TYR A 169 -7.33 2.59 7.72
C TYR A 169 -5.94 3.21 7.61
N THR A 170 -5.71 3.99 6.55
CA THR A 170 -4.65 5.02 6.47
C THR A 170 -3.22 4.48 6.27
N ILE A 171 -2.85 4.19 5.01
CA ILE A 171 -1.58 4.57 4.34
C ILE A 171 -1.83 4.40 2.82
N CYS A 172 -2.58 5.34 2.22
CA CYS A 172 -2.78 5.42 0.76
C CYS A 172 -1.62 6.20 0.10
N LEU A 173 -0.46 5.60 -0.12
CA LEU A 173 0.66 6.27 -0.82
C LEU A 173 0.55 6.13 -2.36
N THR A 174 -0.59 6.54 -2.93
CA THR A 174 -0.95 6.39 -4.37
C THR A 174 0.11 6.94 -5.33
N ALA A 175 0.68 6.05 -6.14
CA ALA A 175 2.00 6.20 -6.74
C ALA A 175 2.14 7.21 -7.91
N LEU A 176 1.13 7.52 -8.72
CA LEU A 176 1.31 8.50 -9.82
C LEU A 176 0.60 9.84 -9.61
N ILE A 177 -0.41 9.89 -8.75
CA ILE A 177 -1.31 11.05 -8.61
C ILE A 177 -1.13 11.79 -7.26
N ARG A 178 -0.64 11.13 -6.19
CA ARG A 178 -0.47 11.80 -4.87
C ARG A 178 0.72 12.74 -4.88
N HIS A 179 0.49 14.00 -4.50
CA HIS A 179 1.48 15.09 -4.55
C HIS A 179 2.06 15.40 -5.94
N ASN A 180 1.49 14.80 -6.99
CA ASN A 180 1.87 15.04 -8.37
C ASN A 180 0.73 15.77 -9.10
N GLN A 181 0.69 17.09 -8.96
CA GLN A 181 -0.28 17.94 -9.66
C GLN A 181 -0.32 17.70 -11.19
N PRO A 182 0.82 17.44 -11.86
CA PRO A 182 0.82 16.94 -13.24
C PRO A 182 0.00 15.65 -13.46
N GLY A 183 0.08 14.68 -12.55
CA GLY A 183 -0.67 13.44 -12.62
C GLY A 183 -2.19 13.63 -12.49
N ILE A 184 -2.64 14.48 -11.56
CA ILE A 184 -4.07 14.86 -11.43
C ILE A 184 -4.56 15.56 -12.71
N SER A 185 -3.74 16.47 -13.24
CA SER A 185 -4.09 17.23 -14.46
C SER A 185 -4.19 16.31 -15.68
N ALA A 186 -3.26 15.37 -15.82
CA ALA A 186 -3.28 14.37 -16.88
C ALA A 186 -4.46 13.41 -16.74
N PHE A 187 -4.80 12.98 -15.52
CA PHE A 187 -5.99 12.16 -15.25
C PHE A 187 -7.28 12.87 -15.69
N ARG A 188 -7.41 14.17 -15.38
CA ARG A 188 -8.52 15.00 -15.84
C ARG A 188 -8.57 15.11 -17.37
N LEU A 189 -7.43 15.41 -17.99
CA LEU A 189 -7.32 15.59 -19.43
C LEU A 189 -7.63 14.29 -20.20
N GLY A 190 -7.27 13.13 -19.64
CA GLY A 190 -7.55 11.81 -20.20
C GLY A 190 -8.94 11.25 -19.88
N ASN A 191 -9.94 12.11 -19.57
CA ASN A 191 -11.30 11.70 -19.24
C ASN A 191 -11.40 10.69 -18.06
N GLY A 192 -10.46 10.75 -17.11
CA GLY A 192 -10.41 9.80 -16.00
C GLY A 192 -11.69 9.76 -15.15
N TYR A 193 -12.39 10.89 -15.01
CA TYR A 193 -13.67 10.95 -14.30
C TYR A 193 -14.83 10.23 -15.01
N ALA A 194 -14.85 10.25 -16.35
CA ALA A 194 -15.81 9.45 -17.10
C ALA A 194 -15.50 7.96 -16.92
N GLY A 195 -14.22 7.58 -16.96
CA GLY A 195 -13.80 6.21 -16.64
C GLY A 195 -14.19 5.79 -15.22
N LEU A 196 -14.10 6.68 -14.23
CA LEU A 196 -14.57 6.43 -12.87
C LEU A 196 -16.08 6.20 -12.82
N LYS A 197 -16.87 7.04 -13.50
CA LYS A 197 -18.33 6.85 -13.60
C LYS A 197 -18.67 5.47 -14.17
N ASP A 198 -18.01 5.08 -15.26
CA ASP A 198 -18.24 3.79 -15.91
C ASP A 198 -17.78 2.62 -15.04
N ALA A 199 -16.69 2.77 -14.29
CA ALA A 199 -16.20 1.77 -13.34
C ALA A 199 -17.16 1.59 -12.15
N LEU A 200 -17.73 2.67 -11.62
CA LEU A 200 -18.76 2.61 -10.56
C LEU A 200 -20.06 1.97 -11.04
N GLY A 201 -20.40 2.11 -12.32
CA GLY A 201 -21.56 1.48 -12.94
C GLY A 201 -21.34 0.04 -13.41
N SER A 202 -20.14 -0.52 -13.25
CA SER A 202 -19.84 -1.91 -13.62
C SER A 202 -20.33 -2.90 -12.57
N ASP A 203 -20.45 -4.18 -12.91
CA ASP A 203 -20.80 -5.25 -11.95
C ASP A 203 -19.58 -5.86 -11.22
N ASP A 204 -18.38 -5.35 -11.48
CA ASP A 204 -17.15 -5.87 -10.87
C ASP A 204 -16.82 -5.14 -9.56
N ALA A 205 -17.01 -5.83 -8.44
CA ALA A 205 -16.78 -5.28 -7.10
C ALA A 205 -15.33 -4.80 -6.86
N ARG A 206 -14.33 -5.41 -7.51
CA ARG A 206 -12.92 -5.00 -7.37
C ARG A 206 -12.68 -3.68 -8.10
N LEU A 207 -13.22 -3.55 -9.31
CA LEU A 207 -13.16 -2.32 -10.09
C LEU A 207 -13.94 -1.18 -9.41
N GLN A 208 -15.16 -1.45 -8.96
CA GLN A 208 -15.98 -0.50 -8.18
C GLN A 208 -15.21 0.02 -6.96
N ARG A 209 -14.66 -0.88 -6.13
CA ARG A 209 -13.91 -0.52 -4.92
C ARG A 209 -12.69 0.35 -5.23
N LYS A 210 -11.91 0.00 -6.26
CA LYS A 210 -10.77 0.81 -6.70
C LYS A 210 -11.20 2.19 -7.17
N ALA A 211 -12.30 2.28 -7.92
CA ALA A 211 -12.85 3.54 -8.40
C ALA A 211 -13.37 4.42 -7.27
N LEU A 212 -14.07 3.84 -6.28
CA LEU A 212 -14.55 4.55 -5.09
C LEU A 212 -13.38 5.13 -4.28
N ASN A 213 -12.35 4.33 -4.03
CA ASN A 213 -11.17 4.75 -3.29
C ASN A 213 -10.40 5.88 -4.00
N LEU A 214 -10.24 5.80 -5.33
CA LEU A 214 -9.66 6.92 -6.11
C LEU A 214 -10.54 8.16 -6.03
N THR A 215 -11.85 8.01 -6.16
CA THR A 215 -12.79 9.12 -6.11
C THR A 215 -12.72 9.81 -4.76
N GLN A 216 -12.74 9.06 -3.65
CA GLN A 216 -12.60 9.60 -2.30
C GLN A 216 -11.30 10.40 -2.15
N TYR A 217 -10.18 9.86 -2.65
CA TYR A 217 -8.90 10.58 -2.66
C TYR A 217 -8.99 11.91 -3.43
N LEU A 218 -9.55 11.92 -4.62
CA LEU A 218 -9.68 13.13 -5.44
C LEU A 218 -10.57 14.18 -4.77
N LEU A 219 -11.70 13.75 -4.19
CA LEU A 219 -12.63 14.61 -3.44
C LEU A 219 -12.00 15.21 -2.19
N HIS A 220 -11.15 14.47 -1.50
CA HIS A 220 -10.46 14.96 -0.30
C HIS A 220 -9.44 16.06 -0.62
N ASN A 221 -8.70 15.92 -1.74
CA ASN A 221 -7.56 16.79 -2.02
C ASN A 221 -7.90 18.04 -2.84
N ASN A 222 -9.00 18.07 -3.59
CA ASN A 222 -9.28 19.20 -4.47
C ASN A 222 -10.78 19.55 -4.57
N LYS A 223 -11.10 20.81 -4.27
CA LYS A 223 -12.47 21.33 -4.35
C LYS A 223 -13.04 21.31 -5.77
N THR A 224 -12.20 21.53 -6.78
CA THR A 224 -12.64 21.48 -8.20
C THR A 224 -13.07 20.08 -8.63
N ASP A 225 -12.54 19.04 -8.00
CA ASP A 225 -12.92 17.66 -8.30
C ASP A 225 -14.31 17.33 -7.75
N ARG A 226 -14.76 18.02 -6.70
CA ARG A 226 -16.09 17.82 -6.09
C ARG A 226 -17.22 18.30 -7.00
N SER A 227 -17.04 19.45 -7.66
CA SER A 227 -18.02 19.95 -8.63
C SER A 227 -18.12 19.02 -9.84
N VAL A 228 -16.98 18.59 -10.39
CA VAL A 228 -16.92 17.65 -11.53
C VAL A 228 -17.58 16.31 -11.18
N ALA A 229 -17.29 15.76 -10.00
CA ALA A 229 -17.91 14.53 -9.52
C ALA A 229 -19.44 14.65 -9.40
N THR A 230 -19.92 15.79 -8.91
CA THR A 230 -21.35 16.08 -8.76
C THR A 230 -22.03 16.21 -10.12
N GLU A 231 -21.44 16.95 -11.05
CA GLU A 231 -21.95 17.14 -12.42
C GLU A 231 -22.03 15.80 -13.19
N LEU A 232 -21.07 14.91 -13.00
CA LEU A 232 -21.06 13.58 -13.63
C LEU A 232 -22.05 12.60 -12.99
N GLY A 233 -22.60 12.93 -11.83
CA GLY A 233 -23.57 12.12 -11.11
C GLY A 233 -22.94 11.02 -10.24
N LEU A 234 -21.66 11.12 -9.89
CA LEU A 234 -21.00 10.14 -9.01
C LEU A 234 -21.69 9.98 -7.65
N PRO A 235 -22.23 11.04 -6.99
CA PRO A 235 -22.93 10.88 -5.72
C PRO A 235 -24.13 9.93 -5.81
N ARG A 236 -24.87 9.95 -6.94
CA ARG A 236 -26.03 9.05 -7.15
C ARG A 236 -25.59 7.59 -7.27
N LEU A 237 -24.45 7.34 -7.93
CA LEU A 237 -23.87 6.00 -8.03
C LEU A 237 -23.36 5.52 -6.67
N MET A 238 -22.70 6.38 -5.90
CA MET A 238 -22.26 6.05 -4.54
C MET A 238 -23.44 5.72 -3.62
N MET A 239 -24.57 6.43 -3.72
CA MET A 239 -25.78 6.07 -2.97
C MET A 239 -26.29 4.67 -3.34
N HIS A 240 -26.28 4.31 -4.62
CA HIS A 240 -26.65 2.96 -5.05
C HIS A 240 -25.68 1.90 -4.49
N LEU A 241 -24.37 2.17 -4.56
CA LEU A 241 -23.32 1.27 -4.08
C LEU A 241 -23.25 1.16 -2.56
N ALA A 242 -23.76 2.14 -1.81
CA ALA A 242 -23.93 2.04 -0.35
C ALA A 242 -24.94 0.94 0.05
N SER A 243 -25.76 0.46 -0.89
CA SER A 243 -26.65 -0.69 -0.73
C SER A 243 -26.10 -1.99 -1.36
N SER A 244 -24.84 -2.02 -1.80
CA SER A 244 -24.20 -3.21 -2.41
C SER A 244 -24.12 -4.40 -1.43
N ASP A 245 -24.05 -5.63 -1.93
CA ASP A 245 -23.84 -6.81 -1.09
C ASP A 245 -22.37 -6.95 -0.63
N ASP A 246 -21.40 -6.41 -1.40
CA ASP A 246 -19.98 -6.40 -1.03
C ASP A 246 -19.71 -5.32 0.03
N SER A 247 -19.24 -5.74 1.22
CA SER A 247 -18.98 -4.85 2.35
C SER A 247 -17.95 -3.77 2.04
N LEU A 248 -16.89 -4.12 1.32
CA LEU A 248 -15.81 -3.20 1.00
C LEU A 248 -16.24 -2.16 -0.04
N VAL A 249 -17.13 -2.52 -0.96
CA VAL A 249 -17.78 -1.57 -1.89
C VAL A 249 -18.70 -0.63 -1.11
N ARG A 250 -19.54 -1.15 -0.19
CA ARG A 250 -20.41 -0.32 0.63
C ARG A 250 -19.63 0.68 1.48
N GLU A 251 -18.60 0.22 2.18
CA GLU A 251 -17.73 1.06 3.01
C GLU A 251 -17.07 2.18 2.20
N ALA A 252 -16.47 1.84 1.05
CA ALA A 252 -15.84 2.83 0.18
C ALA A 252 -16.87 3.86 -0.36
N ALA A 253 -18.10 3.42 -0.65
CA ALA A 253 -19.18 4.30 -1.11
C ALA A 253 -19.64 5.26 0.00
N LEU A 254 -19.84 4.76 1.22
CA LEU A 254 -20.17 5.56 2.39
C LEU A 254 -19.07 6.58 2.72
N GLY A 255 -17.80 6.18 2.61
CA GLY A 255 -16.64 7.08 2.74
C GLY A 255 -16.66 8.22 1.72
N GLY A 256 -16.92 7.91 0.45
CA GLY A 256 -17.07 8.93 -0.60
C GLY A 256 -18.23 9.89 -0.35
N LEU A 257 -19.38 9.39 0.11
CA LEU A 257 -20.54 10.22 0.47
C LEU A 257 -20.25 11.13 1.67
N LEU A 258 -19.50 10.65 2.66
CA LEU A 258 -19.09 11.44 3.82
C LEU A 258 -18.17 12.60 3.43
N GLU A 259 -17.19 12.38 2.54
CA GLU A 259 -16.32 13.45 2.05
C GLU A 259 -17.11 14.56 1.32
N LEU A 260 -18.18 14.18 0.60
CA LEU A 260 -19.08 15.14 -0.05
C LEU A 260 -19.97 15.86 0.96
N ALA A 261 -20.49 15.16 1.97
CA ALA A 261 -21.33 15.75 3.03
C ALA A 261 -20.56 16.76 3.88
N GLN A 262 -19.28 16.52 4.12
CA GLN A 262 -18.41 17.40 4.89
C GLN A 262 -18.00 18.68 4.12
N ASP A 263 -18.42 18.84 2.87
CA ASP A 263 -18.15 20.06 2.11
C ASP A 263 -18.94 21.26 2.64
N LYS A 264 -18.27 22.07 3.48
CA LYS A 264 -18.81 23.31 4.04
C LYS A 264 -18.57 24.54 3.17
N THR A 265 -18.28 24.37 1.87
CA THR A 265 -18.03 25.52 0.99
C THR A 265 -19.29 26.37 0.82
N PRO A 266 -19.21 27.70 1.03
CA PRO A 266 -20.36 28.59 0.88
C PRO A 266 -20.82 28.63 -0.58
N GLY A 267 -22.06 28.21 -0.83
CA GLY A 267 -22.65 28.10 -2.18
C GLY A 267 -22.77 26.67 -2.71
N ALA A 268 -22.12 25.69 -2.07
CA ALA A 268 -22.43 24.29 -2.27
C ALA A 268 -23.74 23.97 -1.51
N GLY A 269 -24.89 24.22 -2.14
CA GLY A 269 -26.14 23.59 -1.68
C GLY A 269 -25.95 22.07 -1.61
N ASN A 270 -26.71 21.39 -0.74
CA ASN A 270 -26.59 19.94 -0.44
C ASN A 270 -25.94 19.15 -1.60
N SER A 271 -24.64 18.87 -1.47
CA SER A 271 -23.81 18.19 -2.46
C SER A 271 -24.31 16.77 -2.78
N LEU A 272 -25.12 16.23 -1.87
CA LEU A 272 -25.73 14.93 -1.95
C LEU A 272 -27.16 15.02 -2.52
N PRO A 273 -27.42 14.33 -3.65
CA PRO A 273 -28.74 14.29 -4.28
C PRO A 273 -29.71 13.45 -3.44
N ASP A 274 -31.00 13.80 -3.47
CA ASP A 274 -32.09 12.97 -2.92
C ASP A 274 -31.85 12.53 -1.46
N GLN A 275 -31.93 13.51 -0.55
CA GLN A 275 -31.70 13.34 0.89
C GLN A 275 -32.66 12.34 1.54
N ASP A 276 -33.88 12.22 1.02
CA ASP A 276 -34.88 11.28 1.53
C ASP A 276 -34.46 9.85 1.24
N LYS A 277 -34.05 9.57 -0.01
CA LYS A 277 -33.50 8.27 -0.39
C LYS A 277 -32.23 7.92 0.37
N LEU A 278 -31.33 8.88 0.58
CA LEU A 278 -30.13 8.66 1.42
C LEU A 278 -30.54 8.28 2.85
N LYS A 279 -31.56 8.95 3.41
CA LYS A 279 -32.06 8.65 4.76
C LYS A 279 -32.61 7.23 4.85
N GLU A 280 -33.34 6.77 3.84
CA GLU A 280 -33.85 5.41 3.75
C GLU A 280 -32.73 4.36 3.66
N ILE A 281 -31.72 4.61 2.82
CA ILE A 281 -30.54 3.72 2.69
C ILE A 281 -29.84 3.59 4.05
N LEU A 282 -29.55 4.71 4.71
CA LEU A 282 -28.86 4.68 6.01
C LEU A 282 -29.71 3.99 7.08
N LYS A 283 -31.03 4.23 7.12
CA LYS A 283 -31.93 3.50 8.04
C LYS A 283 -31.89 2.00 7.82
N SER A 284 -31.95 1.56 6.56
CA SER A 284 -31.87 0.14 6.20
C SER A 284 -30.53 -0.47 6.63
N ARG A 285 -29.41 0.23 6.42
CA ARG A 285 -28.09 -0.23 6.87
C ARG A 285 -27.97 -0.29 8.40
N ILE A 286 -28.47 0.73 9.09
CA ILE A 286 -28.53 0.77 10.57
C ILE A 286 -29.33 -0.43 11.13
N GLU A 287 -30.45 -0.76 10.51
CA GLU A 287 -31.26 -1.93 10.89
C GLU A 287 -30.51 -3.23 10.63
N GLY A 288 -29.91 -3.38 9.44
CA GLY A 288 -29.09 -4.55 9.09
C GLY A 288 -27.93 -4.77 10.07
N ILE A 289 -27.16 -3.71 10.36
CA ILE A 289 -26.08 -3.73 11.35
C ILE A 289 -26.61 -4.10 12.74
N SER A 290 -27.77 -3.58 13.14
CA SER A 290 -28.36 -3.89 14.46
C SER A 290 -28.73 -5.37 14.63
N THR A 291 -28.87 -6.12 13.54
CA THR A 291 -29.21 -7.55 13.54
C THR A 291 -28.01 -8.48 13.38
N MET A 292 -26.81 -7.94 13.16
CA MET A 292 -25.57 -8.71 13.01
C MET A 292 -25.15 -9.37 14.33
N ASP A 293 -24.45 -10.49 14.22
CA ASP A 293 -23.81 -11.14 15.37
C ASP A 293 -22.50 -10.41 15.78
N PRO A 294 -21.89 -10.74 16.93
CA PRO A 294 -20.69 -10.06 17.40
C PRO A 294 -19.46 -10.19 16.49
N GLU A 295 -19.31 -11.28 15.75
CA GLU A 295 -18.17 -11.48 14.84
C GLU A 295 -18.33 -10.57 13.61
N ASP A 296 -19.54 -10.55 13.04
CA ASP A 296 -19.90 -9.68 11.93
C ASP A 296 -19.85 -8.20 12.30
N LEU A 297 -20.27 -7.84 13.52
CA LEU A 297 -20.16 -6.46 14.02
C LEU A 297 -18.70 -5.99 14.11
N ASN A 298 -17.79 -6.87 14.52
CA ASN A 298 -16.36 -6.55 14.56
C ASN A 298 -15.79 -6.40 13.14
N ALA A 299 -16.22 -7.25 12.19
CA ALA A 299 -15.83 -7.13 10.79
C ALA A 299 -16.37 -5.85 10.13
N ALA A 300 -17.54 -5.37 10.54
CA ALA A 300 -18.18 -4.16 10.01
C ALA A 300 -17.81 -2.87 10.77
N ARG A 301 -16.68 -2.83 11.48
CA ARG A 301 -16.29 -1.68 12.31
C ARG A 301 -16.27 -0.37 11.54
N GLU A 302 -15.66 -0.40 10.36
CA GLU A 302 -15.54 0.74 9.46
C GLU A 302 -16.90 1.19 8.94
N GLU A 303 -17.75 0.25 8.49
CA GLU A 303 -19.13 0.55 8.07
C GLU A 303 -19.93 1.23 9.20
N ARG A 304 -19.83 0.73 10.43
CA ARG A 304 -20.53 1.29 11.62
C ARG A 304 -20.14 2.74 11.89
N GLN A 305 -18.85 3.05 11.83
CA GLN A 305 -18.34 4.40 12.05
C GLN A 305 -18.76 5.34 10.93
N LEU A 306 -18.66 4.91 9.68
CA LEU A 306 -19.03 5.71 8.51
C LEU A 306 -20.52 6.04 8.49
N VAL A 307 -21.39 5.08 8.78
CA VAL A 307 -22.85 5.29 8.84
C VAL A 307 -23.22 6.31 9.92
N ASP A 308 -22.64 6.21 11.12
CA ASP A 308 -22.91 7.16 12.20
C ASP A 308 -22.42 8.58 11.87
N LEU A 309 -21.19 8.71 11.34
CA LEU A 309 -20.63 10.00 10.95
C LEU A 309 -21.43 10.65 9.83
N LEU A 310 -21.80 9.88 8.80
CA LEU A 310 -22.58 10.39 7.68
C LEU A 310 -23.98 10.81 8.12
N TRP A 311 -24.62 10.04 8.99
CA TRP A 311 -25.92 10.39 9.58
C TRP A 311 -25.84 11.71 10.35
N LYS A 312 -24.82 11.85 11.21
CA LYS A 312 -24.60 13.07 11.99
C LYS A 312 -24.37 14.29 11.11
N GLU A 313 -23.52 14.18 10.08
CA GLU A 313 -23.24 15.30 9.18
C GLU A 313 -24.46 15.69 8.32
N CYS A 314 -25.29 14.73 7.90
CA CYS A 314 -26.46 15.02 7.06
C CYS A 314 -27.67 15.55 7.84
N TYR A 315 -27.90 15.04 9.07
CA TYR A 315 -29.16 15.29 9.79
C TYR A 315 -28.99 16.02 11.13
N ASN A 316 -27.76 16.27 11.59
CA ASN A 316 -27.45 16.91 12.88
C ASN A 316 -28.08 16.22 14.11
N GLU A 317 -28.33 14.92 14.01
CA GLU A 317 -28.88 14.06 15.07
C GLU A 317 -27.98 12.83 15.26
N PRO A 318 -27.90 12.23 16.47
CA PRO A 318 -27.16 10.97 16.65
C PRO A 318 -27.86 9.84 15.89
N SER A 319 -27.08 8.90 15.35
CA SER A 319 -27.65 7.69 14.75
C SER A 319 -28.18 6.75 15.84
N SER A 320 -29.16 5.91 15.51
CA SER A 320 -29.64 4.92 16.47
C SER A 320 -28.62 3.82 16.76
N LEU A 321 -27.58 3.65 15.93
CA LEU A 321 -26.41 2.82 16.27
C LEU A 321 -25.67 3.38 17.48
N ARG A 322 -25.52 4.71 17.55
CA ARG A 322 -24.84 5.38 18.66
C ARG A 322 -25.65 5.26 19.95
N GLU A 323 -26.96 5.41 19.85
CA GLU A 323 -27.87 5.22 20.99
C GLU A 323 -27.84 3.79 21.53
N LYS A 324 -27.69 2.79 20.65
CA LYS A 324 -27.56 1.37 21.02
C LYS A 324 -26.15 0.97 21.47
N GLY A 325 -25.17 1.87 21.44
CA GLY A 325 -23.77 1.56 21.78
C GLY A 325 -23.08 0.64 20.77
N LEU A 326 -23.56 0.58 19.53
CA LEU A 326 -23.02 -0.29 18.47
C LEU A 326 -21.98 0.41 17.60
N VAL A 327 -21.74 1.72 17.74
CA VAL A 327 -20.77 2.45 16.90
C VAL A 327 -19.32 2.14 17.27
N VAL A 328 -19.04 1.96 18.56
CA VAL A 328 -17.74 1.53 19.08
C VAL A 328 -18.03 0.44 20.10
N LEU A 329 -17.56 -0.78 19.84
CA LEU A 329 -17.78 -1.90 20.73
C LEU A 329 -16.81 -1.85 21.92
N PRO A 330 -17.19 -2.40 23.10
CA PRO A 330 -16.31 -2.46 24.26
C PRO A 330 -14.99 -3.18 23.94
N GLY A 331 -13.85 -2.49 24.08
CA GLY A 331 -12.51 -3.02 23.83
C GLY A 331 -11.87 -2.58 22.51
N GLU A 332 -12.61 -1.97 21.57
CA GLU A 332 -12.07 -1.48 20.29
C GLU A 332 -11.16 -0.25 20.43
N ASP A 333 -11.39 0.57 21.47
CA ASP A 333 -10.60 1.76 21.82
C ASP A 333 -9.68 1.52 23.04
N ALA A 334 -9.63 0.29 23.56
CA ALA A 334 -8.69 -0.04 24.63
C ALA A 334 -7.26 -0.05 24.03
N PRO A 335 -6.28 0.62 24.66
CA PRO A 335 -4.89 0.52 24.25
C PRO A 335 -4.51 -0.97 24.24
N GLN A 336 -4.20 -1.52 23.07
CA GLN A 336 -3.68 -2.89 23.03
C GLN A 336 -2.39 -2.91 23.85
N PRO A 337 -2.25 -3.82 24.83
CA PRO A 337 -0.98 -3.97 25.51
C PRO A 337 0.08 -4.28 24.45
N PRO A 338 1.27 -3.64 24.52
CA PRO A 338 2.33 -3.91 23.56
C PRO A 338 2.57 -5.43 23.51
N PRO A 339 2.83 -6.01 22.32
CA PRO A 339 3.11 -7.43 22.21
C PRO A 339 4.20 -7.79 23.23
N PRO A 340 4.06 -8.91 23.95
CA PRO A 340 5.01 -9.29 24.99
C PRO A 340 6.41 -9.28 24.39
N ASP A 341 7.30 -8.49 25.00
CA ASP A 341 8.67 -8.35 24.53
C ASP A 341 9.42 -9.67 24.77
N VAL A 342 9.37 -10.55 23.77
CA VAL A 342 10.06 -11.85 23.79
C VAL A 342 11.54 -11.69 23.47
N ALA A 343 11.95 -10.59 22.81
CA ALA A 343 13.29 -10.38 22.29
C ALA A 343 14.19 -9.54 23.20
N GLY A 344 13.63 -8.59 23.95
CA GLY A 344 14.37 -7.70 24.85
C GLY A 344 15.09 -8.45 25.96
N LYS A 345 14.55 -9.58 26.43
CA LYS A 345 15.24 -10.44 27.41
C LYS A 345 16.42 -11.21 26.82
N MET A 346 16.45 -11.44 25.50
CA MET A 346 17.52 -12.18 24.82
C MET A 346 18.60 -11.26 24.21
N PHE A 347 18.27 -9.99 23.95
CA PHE A 347 19.13 -9.02 23.26
C PHE A 347 19.26 -7.68 23.99
N GLU A 348 19.29 -7.69 25.32
CA GLU A 348 19.60 -6.47 26.08
C GLU A 348 21.07 -6.04 25.83
N PRO A 349 21.34 -4.83 25.30
CA PRO A 349 22.71 -4.34 25.16
C PRO A 349 23.34 -4.17 26.55
N PRO A 350 24.64 -4.50 26.73
CA PRO A 350 25.31 -4.47 28.05
C PRO A 350 25.17 -3.15 28.81
N LEU A 351 25.01 -2.05 28.08
CA LEU A 351 24.87 -0.70 28.62
C LEU A 351 23.56 -0.48 29.41
N ARG A 352 22.46 -1.19 29.08
CA ARG A 352 21.20 -1.10 29.83
C ARG A 352 21.22 -1.96 31.10
N ALA A 353 21.81 -3.16 31.04
CA ALA A 353 21.94 -4.05 32.19
C ALA A 353 22.78 -3.44 33.33
N TRP A 354 23.79 -2.64 32.99
CA TRP A 354 24.61 -1.91 33.96
C TRP A 354 23.91 -0.71 34.62
N ALA A 355 22.94 -0.08 33.94
CA ALA A 355 22.16 1.00 34.51
C ALA A 355 21.12 0.50 35.54
N ALA A 356 20.53 -0.67 35.30
CA ALA A 356 19.54 -1.28 36.20
C ALA A 356 20.14 -1.87 37.49
N SER A 357 21.45 -2.18 37.49
CA SER A 357 22.12 -2.88 38.60
C SER A 357 22.72 -1.95 39.68
N ARG A 358 22.49 -0.63 39.60
CA ARG A 358 22.94 0.29 40.66
C ARG A 358 21.93 0.30 41.83
N PRO A 359 22.32 -0.09 43.05
CA PRO A 359 21.48 0.14 44.22
C PRO A 359 21.28 1.64 44.40
N ALA A 360 20.05 2.05 44.74
CA ALA A 360 19.75 3.43 45.13
C ALA A 360 20.69 3.87 46.28
N PRO A 361 21.26 5.09 46.26
CA PRO A 361 22.04 5.57 47.39
C PRO A 361 21.13 5.70 48.61
N LYS A 362 21.58 5.21 49.77
CA LYS A 362 20.91 5.43 51.05
C LYS A 362 20.87 6.94 51.34
N GLU A 363 19.68 7.43 51.67
CA GLU A 363 19.51 8.75 52.26
C GLU A 363 20.09 8.74 53.67
N ASP A 364 21.22 9.41 53.86
CA ASP A 364 21.64 9.89 55.18
C ASP A 364 21.82 11.41 55.10
N SER A 365 21.06 12.08 55.96
CA SER A 365 21.05 13.51 56.22
C SER A 365 22.36 13.99 56.84
N ASP A 366 23.06 14.93 56.21
CA ASP A 366 23.20 16.33 56.68
C ASP A 366 24.39 17.09 56.05
N SER A 367 24.09 18.33 55.67
CA SER A 367 24.95 19.52 55.64
C SER A 367 26.14 19.65 54.65
N ASP A 368 25.90 20.51 53.65
CA ASP A 368 26.63 21.76 53.39
C ASP A 368 27.72 21.85 52.27
N SER A 369 27.42 22.77 51.34
CA SER A 369 28.29 23.56 50.45
C SER A 369 29.17 22.88 49.37
N LYS A 370 28.75 22.98 48.10
CA LYS A 370 29.41 23.81 47.05
C LYS A 370 28.92 23.44 45.64
N LYS A 371 28.45 24.46 44.90
CA LYS A 371 28.10 24.41 43.47
C LYS A 371 29.24 23.79 42.63
N LYS A 372 28.90 22.83 41.77
CA LYS A 372 29.65 22.52 40.54
C LYS A 372 28.66 22.26 39.42
N ASP A 373 28.73 23.11 38.39
CA ASP A 373 27.95 23.02 37.17
C ASP A 373 28.29 21.74 36.37
N PRO A 374 27.34 21.15 35.63
CA PRO A 374 27.58 19.97 34.81
C PRO A 374 28.35 20.32 33.52
N PRO A 375 29.28 19.45 33.06
CA PRO A 375 30.12 19.75 31.91
C PRO A 375 29.39 19.58 30.58
N LEU A 376 29.41 20.63 29.76
CA LEU A 376 29.03 20.65 28.34
C LEU A 376 30.09 19.93 27.50
N LEU A 377 29.69 18.89 26.75
CA LEU A 377 30.51 18.24 25.73
C LEU A 377 30.10 18.75 24.35
N LEU A 378 30.91 19.65 23.79
CA LEU A 378 30.85 20.13 22.41
C LEU A 378 31.66 19.19 21.49
N GLY A 379 31.03 18.69 20.43
CA GLY A 379 31.73 18.08 19.27
C GLY A 379 31.92 19.11 18.15
N PRO A 380 33.01 19.05 17.36
CA PRO A 380 33.37 20.11 16.40
C PRO A 380 32.60 19.98 15.07
N GLY A 381 32.00 21.08 14.62
CA GLY A 381 31.50 21.24 13.24
C GLY A 381 32.60 21.74 12.30
N PRO A 382 32.49 21.48 10.98
CA PRO A 382 33.55 21.80 10.02
C PRO A 382 33.64 23.30 9.73
N SER A 383 34.87 23.76 9.59
CA SER A 383 35.26 25.13 9.30
C SER A 383 35.10 25.44 7.81
N SER A 384 34.41 26.53 7.46
CA SER A 384 34.63 27.25 6.20
C SER A 384 34.98 28.70 6.52
N ASN A 385 36.23 29.04 6.28
CA ASN A 385 36.81 30.36 6.44
C ASN A 385 36.15 31.38 5.50
N ALA A 386 35.92 32.57 6.08
CA ALA A 386 36.22 33.90 5.57
C ALA A 386 36.12 34.17 4.06
N ASN A 387 35.29 35.15 3.69
CA ASN A 387 35.89 36.45 3.42
C ASN A 387 34.90 37.61 3.64
N SER A 388 35.39 38.57 4.42
CA SER A 388 34.89 39.92 4.67
C SER A 388 35.08 40.84 3.48
N GLY A 389 34.25 41.89 3.39
CA GLY A 389 34.69 43.17 2.83
C GLY A 389 33.63 43.96 2.08
N SER A 390 32.70 44.59 2.81
CA SER A 390 32.55 46.05 2.94
C SER A 390 31.16 46.42 3.43
#